data_AF-A0AAJ2MFR3-F1
#
_entry.id   AF-A0AAJ2MFR3-F1
#
_cell.length_a   1.000
_cell.length_b   1.000
_cell.length_c   1.000
_cell.angle_alpha   90.00
_cell.angle_beta   90.00
_cell.angle_gamma   90.00
#
_symmetry.space_group_name_H-M   'P 1'
#
loop_
_entity.id
_entity.type
_entity.pdbx_description
1 polymer ?
#
loop_
_entity_poly.entity_id
_entity_poly.type
_entity_poly.pdbx_seq_one_letter_code
_entity_poly.pdbx_strand_id
1 'polypeptide(L)' 'MEVLHARCAGMDVSKKDVKVCVRAASPGRKTLQETTTWSSMTGDILRLRD' A
#
# COMPACT_ATOMS: atom_id res chain seq x y z
N MET A 1 -3.69 13.09 17.35
CA MET A 1 -3.97 12.63 15.97
C MET A 1 -4.80 11.36 16.09
N GLU A 2 -6.03 11.38 15.62
CA GLU A 2 -6.94 10.23 15.65
C GLU A 2 -6.66 9.31 14.45
N VAL A 3 -6.58 8.00 14.67
CA VAL A 3 -6.39 7.02 13.60
C VAL A 3 -7.76 6.63 13.04
N LEU A 4 -8.05 7.07 11.82
CA LEU A 4 -9.31 6.73 11.14
C LEU A 4 -9.27 5.30 10.55
N HIS A 5 -8.13 4.89 10.02
CA HIS A 5 -7.90 3.55 9.49
C HIS A 5 -6.59 2.99 10.05
N ALA A 6 -6.68 1.87 10.75
CA ALA A 6 -5.50 1.20 11.32
C ALA A 6 -4.58 0.61 10.23
N ARG A 7 -5.10 0.31 9.05
CA ARG A 7 -4.33 -0.15 7.90
C ARG A 7 -4.84 0.53 6.63
N CYS A 8 -3.91 1.03 5.83
CA CYS A 8 -4.21 1.61 4.51
C CYS A 8 -3.07 1.31 3.53
N ALA A 9 -3.35 1.50 2.24
CA ALA A 9 -2.34 1.45 1.20
C ALA A 9 -2.43 2.72 0.34
N GLY A 10 -1.27 3.29 0.03
CA GLY A 10 -1.11 4.31 -1.00
C GLY A 10 -0.54 3.69 -2.27
N MET A 11 -1.06 4.07 -3.43
CA MET A 11 -0.61 3.57 -4.73
C MET A 11 -0.19 4.74 -5.61
N ASP A 12 1.04 4.69 -6.11
CA ASP A 12 1.56 5.58 -7.15
C ASP A 12 1.68 4.79 -8.46
N VAL A 13 0.87 5.14 -9.45
CA VAL A 13 0.72 4.39 -10.70
C VAL A 13 1.41 5.14 -11.83
N SER A 14 2.41 4.49 -12.45
CA SER A 14 3.13 5.01 -13.61
C SER A 14 2.79 4.20 -14.87
N LYS A 15 3.44 4.52 -15.99
CA LYS A 15 3.21 3.82 -17.27
C LYS A 15 3.65 2.36 -17.26
N LYS A 16 4.64 1.99 -16.44
CA LYS A 16 5.21 0.63 -16.42
C LYS A 16 4.96 -0.08 -15.11
N ASP A 17 5.00 0.66 -14.00
CA ASP A 17 4.97 0.09 -12.67
C ASP A 17 3.92 0.76 -11.78
N VAL A 18 3.64 0.08 -10.67
CA VAL A 18 2.85 0.59 -9.56
C VAL A 18 3.66 0.40 -8.30
N LYS A 19 3.90 1.48 -7.56
CA LYS A 19 4.50 1.41 -6.22
C LYS A 19 3.37 1.42 -5.20
N VAL A 20 3.33 0.37 -4.37
CA VAL A 20 2.31 0.18 -3.34
C VAL A 20 2.98 0.29 -1.99
N CYS A 21 2.54 1.26 -1.20
CA CYS A 21 2.99 1.47 0.16
C CYS A 21 1.88 1.09 1.13
N VAL A 22 2.04 -0.04 1.83
CA VAL A 22 1.12 -0.46 2.90
C VAL A 22 1.59 0.16 4.21
N ARG A 23 0.68 0.82 4.91
CA ARG A 23 0.93 1.41 6.23
C ARG A 23 -0.01 0.79 7.26
N ALA A 24 0.55 0.26 8.34
CA ALA A 24 -0.19 -0.28 9.47
C ALA A 24 0.12 0.53 10.73
N ALA A 25 -0.86 1.33 11.16
CA ALA A 25 -0.83 2.09 12.40
C ALA A 25 -1.45 1.25 13.54
N SER A 26 -0.79 1.23 14.68
CA SER A 26 -1.28 0.57 15.90
C SER A 26 -1.09 1.52 17.08
N PRO A 27 -2.14 1.83 17.85
CA PRO A 27 -2.01 2.68 19.03
C PRO A 27 -0.95 2.13 19.98
N GLY A 28 -0.05 3.01 20.45
CA GLY A 28 1.02 2.63 21.38
C GLY A 28 2.14 1.76 20.77
N ARG A 29 2.14 1.50 19.46
CA ARG A 29 3.21 0.79 18.76
C ARG A 29 3.77 1.63 17.61
N LYS A 30 5.00 1.31 17.21
CA LYS A 30 5.61 1.91 16.01
C LYS A 30 4.76 1.55 14.79
N THR A 31 4.45 2.55 13.96
CA THR A 31 3.81 2.33 12.67
C THR A 31 4.73 1.53 11.76
N LEU A 32 4.18 0.50 11.12
CA LEU A 32 4.89 -0.30 10.12
C LEU A 32 4.55 0.22 8.72
N GLN A 33 5.54 0.15 7.83
CA GLN A 33 5.40 0.53 6.44
C GLN A 33 6.20 -0.43 5.57
N GLU A 34 5.60 -0.89 4.48
CA GLU A 34 6.25 -1.73 3.48
C GLU A 34 5.91 -1.20 2.08
N THR A 35 6.93 -1.05 1.24
CA THR A 35 6.77 -0.63 -0.15
C THR A 35 7.13 -1.77 -1.07
N THR A 36 6.21 -2.12 -1.97
CA THR A 36 6.43 -3.08 -3.05
C THR A 36 6.23 -2.42 -4.41
N THR A 37 6.85 -2.98 -5.44
CA THR A 37 6.73 -2.51 -6.82
C THR A 37 6.19 -3.63 -7.70
N TRP A 38 5.16 -3.31 -8.48
CA TRP A 38 4.42 -4.23 -9.34
C TRP A 38 4.38 -3.69 -10.77
N SER A 39 3.97 -4.51 -11.74
CA SER A 39 3.62 -4.00 -13.07
C SER A 39 2.31 -3.21 -13.03
N SER A 40 2.21 -2.21 -13.92
CA SER A 40 0.95 -1.49 -14.20
C SER A 40 0.00 -2.26 -15.11
N MET A 41 0.40 -3.45 -15.58
CA MET A 41 -0.48 -4.32 -16.36
C MET A 41 -1.59 -4.90 -15.48
N THR A 42 -2.80 -5.00 -16.02
CA THR A 42 -4.03 -5.39 -15.31
C THR A 42 -3.87 -6.65 -14.46
N GLY A 43 -3.13 -7.66 -14.95
CA GLY A 43 -2.90 -8.90 -14.22
C GLY A 43 -2.21 -8.70 -12.87
N ASP A 44 -1.21 -7.82 -12.79
CA ASP A 44 -0.51 -7.54 -11.53
C ASP A 44 -1.31 -6.61 -10.62
N ILE A 45 -2.07 -5.67 -11.18
CA ILE A 45 -2.98 -4.83 -10.39
C ILE A 45 -4.05 -5.68 -9.70
N LEU A 46 -4.62 -6.67 -10.39
CA LEU A 46 -5.63 -7.56 -9.82
C LEU A 46 -5.10 -8.43 -8.68
N ARG A 47 -3.80 -8.72 -8.64
CA ARG A 47 -3.16 -9.47 -7.54
C ARG A 47 -3.08 -8.67 -6.24
N LEU A 48 -3.21 -7.34 -6.30
CA LEU A 48 -3.16 -6.45 -5.12
C LEU A 48 -4.47 -6.42 -4.33
N ARG A 49 -5.54 -7.03 -4.83
CA ARG A 49 -6.85 -7.06 -4.17
C ARG A 49 -6.86 -7.96 -2.94
N ASP A 50 -6.02 -8.99 -2.96
CA ASP A 50 -5.99 -10.06 -1.96
C ASP A 50 -4.91 -9.76 -0.90
#